data_AF-A0A5J5GLJ8-F1
#
_entry.id   AF-A0A5J5GLJ8-F1
#
_cell.length_a   1.000
_cell.length_b   1.000
_cell.length_c   1.000
_cell.angle_alpha   90.00
_cell.angle_beta   90.00
_cell.angle_gamma   90.00
#
_symmetry.space_group_name_H-M   'P 1'
#
loop_
_entity.id
_entity.type
_entity.pdbx_description
1 polymer ?
#
loop_
_entity_poly.entity_id
_entity_poly.type
_entity_poly.pdbx_seq_one_letter_code
_entity_poly.pdbx_strand_id
1 'polypeptide(L)' 'MAHRKSTSLTLDRDLLDEARALGVNISRSAEEGVAAAVKAERQRRWKDENREAMESMNRWVEENGVPFNEYRKFGV' A
#
# COMPACT_ATOMS: atom_id res chain seq x y z
N MET A 1 14.34 -9.72 16.07
CA MET A 1 13.17 -10.62 16.21
C MET A 1 11.92 -9.76 16.10
N ALA A 2 11.06 -10.00 15.12
CA ALA A 2 9.81 -9.25 15.04
C ALA A 2 8.89 -9.65 16.21
N HIS A 3 8.56 -8.71 17.09
CA HIS A 3 7.64 -8.96 18.20
C HIS A 3 6.21 -9.05 17.66
N ARG A 4 5.70 -10.28 17.54
CA ARG A 4 4.31 -10.53 17.18
C ARG A 4 3.43 -10.47 18.42
N LYS A 5 2.32 -9.75 18.33
CA LYS A 5 1.30 -9.68 19.38
C LYS A 5 0.09 -10.50 18.94
N SER A 6 -0.35 -11.44 19.79
CA SER A 6 -1.61 -12.14 19.57
C SER A 6 -2.79 -11.20 19.76
N THR A 7 -3.80 -11.31 18.92
CA THR A 7 -5.05 -10.54 18.99
C THR A 7 -6.21 -11.44 18.59
N SER A 8 -7.32 -11.38 19.32
CA SER A 8 -8.54 -12.08 18.96
C SER A 8 -9.29 -11.30 17.87
N LEU A 9 -9.75 -12.02 16.86
CA LEU A 9 -10.55 -11.51 15.75
C LEU A 9 -11.89 -12.23 15.78
N THR A 10 -12.97 -11.52 15.43
CA THR A 10 -14.26 -12.14 15.14
C THR A 10 -14.42 -12.20 13.63
N LEU A 11 -14.61 -13.39 13.10
CA LEU A 11 -14.79 -13.65 11.67
C LEU A 11 -16.03 -14.53 11.48
N ASP A 12 -16.53 -14.55 10.25
CA ASP A 12 -17.63 -15.43 9.88
C ASP A 12 -17.28 -16.90 10.18
N ARG A 13 -18.23 -17.61 10.79
CA ARG A 13 -18.00 -18.98 11.26
C ARG A 13 -17.88 -19.96 10.09
N ASP A 14 -18.73 -19.82 9.08
CA ASP A 14 -18.76 -20.74 7.95
C ASP A 14 -17.48 -20.60 7.13
N LEU A 15 -17.00 -19.36 6.96
CA LEU A 15 -15.70 -19.09 6.35
C LEU A 15 -14.52 -19.70 7.13
N LEU A 16 -14.55 -19.65 8.46
CA LEU A 16 -13.52 -20.28 9.29
C LEU A 16 -13.53 -21.80 9.18
N ASP A 17 -14.71 -22.40 9.16
CA ASP A 17 -14.89 -23.85 9.02
C ASP A 17 -14.43 -24.32 7.63
N GLU A 18 -14.77 -23.58 6.56
CA GLU A 18 -14.28 -23.81 5.20
C GLU A 18 -12.76 -23.68 5.11
N ALA A 19 -12.19 -22.59 5.64
CA ALA A 19 -10.73 -22.38 5.65
C ALA A 19 -9.99 -23.53 6.35
N ARG A 20 -10.53 -24.04 7.46
CA ARG A 20 -9.98 -25.21 8.16
C ARG A 20 -10.08 -26.47 7.32
N ALA A 21 -11.23 -26.72 6.69
CA ALA A 21 -11.43 -27.88 5.81
C ALA A 21 -10.45 -27.89 4.63
N LEU A 22 -10.12 -26.71 4.11
CA LEU A 22 -9.17 -26.51 3.01
C LEU A 22 -7.70 -26.42 3.45
N GLY A 23 -7.40 -26.47 4.75
CA GLY A 23 -6.04 -26.37 5.27
C GLY A 23 -5.41 -24.97 5.12
N VAL A 24 -6.23 -23.93 5.01
CA VAL A 24 -5.77 -22.53 4.89
C VAL A 24 -5.16 -22.06 6.20
N ASN A 25 -3.98 -21.44 6.12
CA ASN A 25 -3.33 -20.84 7.29
C ASN A 25 -3.94 -19.47 7.61
N ILE A 26 -5.01 -19.48 8.40
CA ILE A 26 -5.78 -18.29 8.78
C ILE A 26 -4.90 -17.17 9.33
N SER A 27 -3.91 -17.49 10.17
CA SER A 27 -3.03 -16.50 10.79
C SER A 27 -2.18 -15.76 9.75
N ARG A 28 -1.56 -16.52 8.83
CA ARG A 28 -0.78 -15.93 7.72
C ARG A 28 -1.66 -15.11 6.79
N SER A 29 -2.83 -15.63 6.41
CA SER A 29 -3.76 -14.91 5.53
C SER A 29 -4.29 -13.62 6.18
N ALA A 30 -4.56 -13.63 7.48
CA ALA A 30 -4.94 -12.44 8.23
C ALA A 30 -3.80 -11.40 8.27
N GLU A 31 -2.57 -11.84 8.52
CA GLU A 31 -1.39 -10.95 8.53
C GLU A 31 -1.17 -10.29 7.16
N GLU A 32 -1.27 -11.05 6.07
CA GLU A 32 -1.16 -10.54 4.70
C GLU A 32 -2.27 -9.52 4.37
N GLY A 33 -3.52 -9.84 4.72
CA GLY A 33 -4.66 -8.94 4.52
C GLY A 33 -4.51 -7.62 5.29
N VAL A 34 -4.11 -7.69 6.56
CA VAL A 34 -3.84 -6.50 7.38
C VAL A 34 -2.67 -5.69 6.81
N ALA A 35 -1.59 -6.33 6.40
CA ALA A 35 -0.44 -5.64 5.80
C ALA A 35 -0.82 -4.89 4.51
N ALA A 36 -1.63 -5.52 3.65
CA ALA A 36 -2.13 -4.89 2.42
C ALA A 36 -3.01 -3.67 2.73
N ALA A 37 -3.96 -3.80 3.67
CA ALA A 37 -4.84 -2.71 4.08
C ALA A 37 -4.06 -1.53 4.68
N VAL A 38 -3.08 -1.81 5.56
CA VAL A 38 -2.22 -0.78 6.16
C VAL A 38 -1.39 -0.07 5.09
N LYS A 39 -0.83 -0.80 4.12
CA LYS A 39 -0.08 -0.21 3.01
C LYS A 39 -0.96 0.72 2.17
N ALA A 40 -2.17 0.28 1.82
CA ALA A 40 -3.11 1.08 1.04
C ALA A 40 -3.51 2.36 1.78
N GLU A 41 -3.79 2.26 3.08
CA GLU A 41 -4.13 3.40 3.94
C GLU A 41 -2.98 4.42 4.00
N ARG A 42 -1.75 3.95 4.21
CA ARG A 42 -0.56 4.83 4.22
C ARG A 42 -0.37 5.54 2.88
N GLN A 43 -0.56 4.82 1.77
CA GLN A 43 -0.46 5.41 0.43
C GLN A 43 -1.53 6.48 0.21
N ARG A 44 -2.78 6.25 0.67
CA ARG A 44 -3.84 7.25 0.57
C ARG A 44 -3.47 8.51 1.36
N ARG A 45 -3.09 8.36 2.63
CA ARG A 45 -2.71 9.49 3.48
C ARG A 45 -1.52 10.27 2.91
N TRP A 46 -0.50 9.56 2.45
CA TRP A 46 0.65 10.20 1.83
C TRP A 46 0.25 11.03 0.60
N LYS A 47 -0.62 10.50 -0.27
CA LYS A 47 -1.15 11.27 -1.41
C LYS A 47 -1.92 12.50 -0.97
N ASP A 48 -2.74 12.36 0.07
CA ASP A 48 -3.53 13.48 0.60
C ASP A 48 -2.62 14.58 1.16
N GLU A 49 -1.62 14.20 1.96
CA GLU A 49 -0.62 15.10 2.58
C GLU A 49 0.28 15.79 1.55
N ASN A 50 0.64 15.10 0.46
CA ASN A 50 1.59 15.60 -0.54
C ASN A 50 0.90 16.21 -1.76
N ARG A 51 -0.44 16.33 -1.75
CA ARG A 51 -1.23 16.81 -2.90
C ARG A 51 -0.78 18.19 -3.37
N GLU A 52 -0.66 19.15 -2.46
CA GLU A 52 -0.25 20.52 -2.79
C GLU A 52 1.18 20.57 -3.35
N ALA A 53 2.10 19.79 -2.78
CA ALA A 53 3.48 19.69 -3.25
C ALA A 53 3.55 19.06 -4.65
N MET A 54 2.75 18.01 -4.90
CA MET A 54 2.65 17.38 -6.23
C MET A 54 2.05 18.34 -7.26
N GLU A 55 0.98 19.06 -6.92
CA GLU A 55 0.38 20.05 -7.81
C GLU A 55 1.34 21.21 -8.10
N SER A 56 2.07 21.69 -7.09
CA SER A 56 3.09 22.72 -7.27
C SER A 56 4.20 22.25 -8.21
N MET A 57 4.65 21.01 -8.05
CA MET A 57 5.68 20.43 -8.92
C MET A 57 5.16 20.23 -10.35
N ASN A 58 3.92 19.77 -10.52
CA ASN A 58 3.28 19.60 -11.83
C ASN A 58 3.20 20.94 -12.57
N ARG A 59 2.72 22.01 -11.90
CA ARG A 59 2.69 23.36 -12.49
C ARG A 59 4.08 23.84 -12.89
N TRP A 60 5.07 23.64 -12.01
CA TRP A 60 6.45 24.01 -12.32
C TRP A 60 6.97 23.27 -13.57
N VAL A 61 6.68 21.97 -13.71
CA VAL A 61 7.07 21.18 -14.89
C VAL A 61 6.34 21.63 -16.16
N GLU A 62 5.06 22.00 -16.06
CA GLU A 62 4.30 22.57 -17.19
C GLU A 62 4.91 23.89 -17.68
N GLU A 63 5.34 24.74 -16.75
CA GLU A 63 5.93 26.04 -17.05
C GLU A 63 7.40 25.97 -17.52
N ASN A 64 8.19 25.07 -16.93
CA ASN A 64 9.65 25.04 -17.08
C ASN A 64 10.16 23.83 -17.89
N GLY A 65 9.27 22.89 -18.22
CA GLY A 65 9.62 21.60 -18.79
C GLY A 65 10.16 20.61 -17.75
N VAL A 66 10.44 19.39 -18.20
CA VAL A 66 10.98 18.34 -17.33
C VAL A 66 12.43 18.67 -16.97
N PRO A 67 12.79 18.75 -15.66
CA PRO A 67 14.16 18.98 -15.24
C PRO A 67 15.13 17.98 -15.87
N PHE A 68 16.29 18.46 -16.30
CA PHE A 68 17.41 17.64 -16.81
C PHE A 68 17.06 16.75 -18.02
N ASN A 69 15.95 17.02 -18.71
CA ASN A 69 15.56 16.25 -19.89
C ASN A 69 16.64 16.28 -20.99
N GLU A 70 17.41 17.37 -21.07
CA GLU A 70 18.55 17.54 -21.98
C GLU A 70 19.70 16.53 -21.73
N TYR A 71 19.78 15.92 -20.55
CA TYR A 71 20.83 14.94 -20.20
C TYR A 71 20.35 13.49 -20.25
N ARG A 72 19.13 13.24 -20.74
CA ARG A 72 18.53 11.90 -20.77
C ARG A 72 19.21 11.02 -21.82
N LYS A 73 20.04 10.06 -21.37
CA LYS A 73 20.84 9.17 -22.24
C LYS A 73 20.05 8.05 -22.95
N PHE A 74 18.82 7.78 -22.52
CA PHE A 74 17.93 6.81 -23.15
C PHE A 74 16.57 7.47 -23.38
N GLY A 75 16.37 8.00 -24.58
CA GLY A 75 15.07 8.38 -25.10
C GLY A 75 14.25 7.12 -25.46
N VAL A 76 12.92 7.25 -25.49
CA VAL A 76 12.03 6.19 -25.98
C VAL A 76 12.35 5.90 -27.45
#